data_AF-A0A147KHV6-F1
#
_entry.id   AF-A0A147KHV6-F1
#
_cell.length_a   1.000
_cell.length_b   1.000
_cell.length_c   1.000
_cell.angle_alpha   90.00
_cell.angle_beta   90.00
_cell.angle_gamma   90.00
#
_symmetry.space_group_name_H-M   'P 1'
#
loop_
_entity.id
_entity.type
_entity.pdbx_description
1 polymer ?
#
loop_
_entity_poly.entity_id
_entity_poly.type
_entity_poly.pdbx_seq_one_letter_code
_entity_poly.pdbx_strand_id
1 'polypeptide(L)' 'MPRPVKHSTDAMLDAARALVLDGGPAAASARAVSQAVGAPSGSVYHRFPRRDDLVAAAWLRAQDRFLAVYLDALEG' A
#
# COMPACT_ATOMS: atom_id res chain seq x y z
N MET A 1 -20.36 -10.37 12.22
CA MET A 1 -19.43 -9.43 11.54
C MET A 1 -18.16 -10.19 11.16
N PRO A 2 -17.62 -10.01 9.95
CA PRO A 2 -16.32 -10.58 9.58
C PRO A 2 -15.24 -10.05 10.52
N ARG A 3 -14.34 -10.92 10.98
CA ARG A 3 -13.22 -10.49 11.83
C ARG A 3 -12.31 -9.56 11.02
N PRO A 4 -11.98 -8.35 11.51
CA PRO A 4 -11.11 -7.44 10.78
C PRO A 4 -9.78 -8.14 10.49
N VAL A 5 -9.39 -8.14 9.20
CA VAL A 5 -8.13 -8.73 8.77
C VAL A 5 -7.01 -7.94 9.43
N LYS A 6 -6.28 -8.59 10.34
CA LYS A 6 -5.28 -7.96 11.21
C LYS A 6 -4.16 -7.23 10.43
N HIS A 7 -3.92 -7.62 9.18
CA HIS A 7 -2.99 -6.98 8.24
C HIS A 7 -3.63 -6.94 6.85
N SER A 8 -4.45 -5.92 6.58
CA SER A 8 -5.12 -5.78 5.29
C SER A 8 -4.11 -5.39 4.21
N THR A 9 -4.41 -5.75 2.95
CA THR A 9 -3.65 -5.28 1.79
C THR A 9 -3.59 -3.75 1.77
N ASP A 10 -4.70 -3.11 2.12
CA ASP A 10 -4.82 -1.67 2.27
C ASP A 10 -3.76 -1.07 3.21
N ALA A 11 -3.59 -1.64 4.40
CA ALA A 11 -2.57 -1.19 5.34
C ALA A 11 -1.15 -1.36 4.78
N MET A 12 -0.89 -2.45 4.04
CA MET A 12 0.41 -2.67 3.39
C MET A 12 0.69 -1.62 2.31
N LEU A 13 -0.33 -1.27 1.51
CA LEU A 13 -0.21 -0.26 0.45
C LEU A 13 -0.07 1.16 1.03
N ASP A 14 -0.75 1.48 2.13
CA ASP A 14 -0.59 2.76 2.83
C ASP A 14 0.83 2.89 3.43
N ALA A 15 1.35 1.81 4.05
CA ALA A 15 2.73 1.78 4.54
C ALA A 15 3.77 1.85 3.40
N ALA A 16 3.55 1.16 2.29
CA ALA A 16 4.43 1.25 1.12
C ALA A 16 4.49 2.68 0.59
N ARG A 17 3.35 3.36 0.44
CA ARG A 17 3.30 4.77 0.04
C ARG A 17 4.09 5.67 0.99
N ALA A 18 3.91 5.51 2.30
CA ALA A 18 4.64 6.31 3.29
C ALA A 18 6.17 6.14 3.15
N LEU A 19 6.64 4.90 2.99
CA LEU A 19 8.06 4.61 2.78
C LEU A 19 8.59 5.21 1.47
N VAL A 20 7.82 5.17 0.38
CA VAL A 20 8.21 5.80 -0.89
C VAL A 20 8.32 7.31 -0.75
N LEU A 21 7.41 7.96 -0.02
CA LEU A 21 7.44 9.41 0.19
C LEU A 21 8.63 9.84 1.06
N ASP A 22 9.04 9.02 2.02
CA ASP A 22 10.14 9.29 2.94
C ASP A 22 11.52 9.02 2.34
N GLY A 23 11.70 7.85 1.71
CA GLY A 23 13.00 7.35 1.26
C GLY A 23 13.10 7.02 -0.23
N GLY A 24 12.11 7.44 -1.02
CA GLY A 24 12.00 7.10 -2.44
C GLY A 24 11.60 5.63 -2.67
N PRO A 25 11.45 5.21 -3.94
CA PRO A 25 10.93 3.89 -4.26
C PRO A 25 11.67 2.74 -3.56
N ALA A 26 13.00 2.79 -3.51
CA ALA A 26 13.82 1.71 -2.95
C ALA A 26 13.52 1.41 -1.47
N ALA A 27 13.03 2.38 -0.70
CA ALA A 27 12.69 2.24 0.71
C ALA A 27 11.48 1.30 0.96
N ALA A 28 10.57 1.17 0.00
CA ALA A 28 9.37 0.34 0.12
C ALA A 28 9.62 -1.15 -0.15
N SER A 29 10.51 -1.76 0.62
CA SER A 29 10.74 -3.22 0.57
C SER A 29 9.62 -4.00 1.27
N ALA A 30 9.42 -5.26 0.86
CA ALA A 30 8.44 -6.14 1.51
C ALA A 30 8.72 -6.30 3.02
N ARG A 31 10.01 -6.32 3.42
CA ARG A 31 10.44 -6.34 4.82
C ARG A 31 10.07 -5.05 5.54
N ALA A 32 10.41 -3.89 4.98
CA ALA A 32 10.11 -2.58 5.59
C ALA A 32 8.60 -2.39 5.77
N VAL A 33 7.80 -2.79 4.77
CA VAL A 33 6.34 -2.76 4.86
C VAL A 33 5.82 -3.71 5.93
N SER A 34 6.30 -4.97 5.97
CA SER A 34 5.89 -5.92 7.00
C SER A 34 6.19 -5.41 8.41
N GLN A 35 7.36 -4.79 8.61
CA GLN A 35 7.73 -4.15 9.87
C GLN A 35 6.78 -2.99 10.22
N ALA A 36 6.50 -2.10 9.26
CA ALA A 36 5.63 -0.95 9.45
C ALA A 36 4.20 -1.34 9.84
N VAL A 37 3.65 -2.43 9.28
CA VAL A 37 2.29 -2.90 9.59
C VAL A 37 2.22 -3.98 10.66
N GLY A 38 3.36 -4.34 11.27
CA GLY A 38 3.46 -5.42 12.26
C GLY A 38 3.06 -6.80 11.74
N ALA A 39 3.19 -7.04 10.43
CA ALA A 39 2.83 -8.30 9.77
C ALA A 39 4.05 -9.23 9.62
N PRO A 40 3.84 -10.56 9.59
CA PRO A 40 4.87 -11.50 9.16
C PRO A 40 5.34 -11.17 7.75
N SER A 41 6.65 -11.24 7.49
CA SER A 41 7.26 -10.94 6.18
C SER A 41 6.60 -11.70 5.03
N GLY A 42 6.28 -12.99 5.25
CA GLY A 42 5.57 -13.83 4.27
C GLY A 42 4.20 -13.31 3.84
N SER A 43 3.53 -12.47 4.64
CA SER A 43 2.23 -11.90 4.30
C SER A 43 2.32 -10.91 3.14
N VAL A 44 3.43 -10.16 3.05
CA VAL A 44 3.66 -9.22 1.96
C VAL A 44 4.09 -9.99 0.71
N TYR A 45 5.04 -10.93 0.82
CA TYR A 45 5.50 -11.74 -0.30
C TYR A 45 4.40 -12.58 -0.96
N HIS A 46 3.43 -13.07 -0.18
CA HIS A 46 2.27 -13.79 -0.72
C HIS A 46 1.41 -12.91 -1.63
N ARG A 47 1.30 -11.61 -1.36
CA ARG A 47 0.45 -10.67 -2.11
C ARG A 47 1.21 -9.97 -3.23
N PHE A 48 2.48 -9.66 -2.98
CA PHE A 48 3.34 -8.91 -3.86
C PHE A 48 4.66 -9.68 -4.00
N PRO A 49 4.77 -10.58 -4.98
CA PRO A 49 5.95 -11.41 -5.16
C PRO A 49 7.22 -10.58 -5.41
N ARG A 50 7.10 -9.46 -6.13
CA ARG A 50 8.20 -8.54 -6.40
C ARG A 50 7.94 -7.18 -5.75
N ARG A 51 9.02 -6.48 -5.39
CA ARG A 51 8.94 -5.11 -4.88
C ARG A 51 8.21 -4.17 -5.85
N ASP A 52 8.44 -4.33 -7.14
CA ASP A 52 7.80 -3.47 -8.14
C ASP A 52 6.29 -3.70 -8.20
N ASP A 53 5.80 -4.91 -7.92
CA ASP A 53 4.37 -5.19 -7.84
C ASP A 53 3.72 -4.42 -6.67
N LEU A 54 4.40 -4.37 -5.53
CA LEU A 54 3.97 -3.61 -4.35
C LEU A 54 3.92 -2.10 -4.61
N VAL A 55 4.99 -1.56 -5.20
CA VAL A 55 5.09 -0.12 -5.49
C VAL A 55 4.08 0.30 -6.56
N ALA A 56 3.92 -0.49 -7.62
CA ALA A 56 2.93 -0.24 -8.66
C ALA A 56 1.50 -0.27 -8.10
N ALA A 57 1.17 -1.26 -7.27
CA ALA A 57 -0.14 -1.32 -6.62
C ALA A 57 -0.42 -0.13 -5.70
N ALA A 58 0.61 0.33 -4.95
CA ALA A 58 0.48 1.50 -4.07
C ALA A 58 0.25 2.79 -4.88
N TRP A 59 0.94 2.93 -6.02
CA TRP A 59 0.75 4.04 -6.95
C TRP A 59 -0.65 4.04 -7.58
N LEU A 60 -1.09 2.92 -8.15
CA LEU A 60 -2.41 2.81 -8.78
C LEU A 60 -3.53 3.13 -7.80
N ARG A 61 -3.49 2.58 -6.58
CA ARG A 61 -4.47 2.91 -5.53
C ARG A 61 -4.46 4.39 -5.15
N ALA A 62 -3.30 5.04 -5.14
CA ALA A 62 -3.22 6.48 -4.89
C ALA A 62 -3.88 7.28 -6.01
N GLN A 63 -3.68 6.87 -7.27
CA GLN A 63 -4.31 7.50 -8.43
C GLN A 63 -5.83 7.30 -8.43
N ASP A 64 -6.32 6.10 -8.13
CA ASP A 64 -7.76 5.83 -8.04
C ASP A 64 -8.44 6.70 -6.97
N ARG A 65 -7.80 6.81 -5.80
CA ARG A 65 -8.28 7.67 -4.70
C ARG A 65 -8.25 9.14 -5.07
N PHE A 66 -7.19 9.59 -5.71
CA PHE A 66 -7.09 10.97 -6.21
C PHE A 66 -8.20 11.26 -7.21
N LEU A 67 -8.39 10.37 -8.20
CA LEU A 67 -9.40 10.54 -9.23
C LEU A 67 -10.82 10.57 -8.64
N ALA A 68 -11.12 9.70 -7.67
CA ALA A 68 -12.42 9.71 -7.01
C ALA A 68 -12.73 11.06 -6.33
N VAL A 69 -11.77 11.61 -5.58
CA VAL A 69 -11.92 12.93 -4.94
C VAL A 69 -12.01 14.06 -5.97
N TYR A 70 -11.22 13.96 -7.04
CA TYR A 70 -11.22 14.95 -8.11
C TYR A 70 -12.56 15.01 -8.84
N LEU A 71 -13.16 13.86 -9.15
CA LEU A 71 -14.47 13.79 -9.81
C LEU A 71 -15.59 14.32 -8.91
N ASP A 72 -15.61 13.94 -7.62
CA ASP A 72 -16.56 14.47 -6.63
C ASP A 72 -16.52 16.00 -6.56
N ALA A 73 -15.31 16.58 -6.61
CA ALA A 73 -15.12 18.03 -6.60
C ALA A 73 -15.58 18.75 -7.90
N LEU A 74 -15.77 18.03 -9.01
CA LEU A 74 -16.31 18.59 -10.26
C LEU A 74 -17.84 18.51 -10.34
N GLU A 75 -18.45 17.59 -9.59
CA GLU A 75 -19.90 17.39 -9.54
C GLU A 75 -20.59 18.28 -8.48
N GLY A 76 -19.80 18.90 -7.59
CA GLY A 76 -20.24 19.93 -6.64
C GLY A 76 -20.30 21.34 -7.24
#